data_AF-A0A7V8V1W4-F1
#
_entry.id   AF-A0A7V8V1W4-F1
#
_cell.length_a   1.000
_cell.length_b   1.000
_cell.length_c   1.000
_cell.angle_alpha   90.00
_cell.angle_beta   90.00
_cell.angle_gamma   90.00
#
_symmetry.space_group_name_H-M   'P 1'
#
loop_
_entity.id
_entity.type
_entity.pdbx_description
1 polymer ?
#
loop_
_entity_poly.entity_id
_entity_poly.type
_entity_poly.pdbx_seq_one_letter_code
_entity_poly.pdbx_strand_id
1 'polypeptide(L)' 'MTENDKYPELREYLRGQNYSDVEINHILAEVQDYEAETQVDSIMDSIDSGHLDIQALIDEALKKLAD' A
#
# COMPACT_ATOMS: atom_id res chain seq x y z
N MET A 1 -13.21 -13.54 -6.57
CA MET A 1 -11.91 -13.46 -5.88
C MET A 1 -11.25 -12.23 -6.45
N THR A 2 -11.30 -11.10 -5.76
CA THR A 2 -10.74 -9.85 -6.28
C THR A 2 -9.23 -10.03 -6.37
N GLU A 3 -8.67 -9.83 -7.57
CA GLU A 3 -7.25 -9.94 -7.95
C GLU A 3 -6.29 -8.99 -7.19
N ASN A 4 -6.74 -8.43 -6.06
CA ASN A 4 -6.07 -7.41 -5.25
C ASN A 4 -5.48 -8.01 -3.95
N ASP A 5 -5.17 -9.30 -3.93
CA ASP A 5 -4.52 -9.99 -2.80
C ASP A 5 -3.00 -10.08 -3.01
N LYS A 6 -2.41 -9.09 -3.70
CA LYS A 6 -0.96 -9.02 -3.93
C LYS A 6 -0.20 -8.72 -2.63
N TYR A 7 -0.87 -8.09 -1.66
CA TYR A 7 -0.28 -7.64 -0.40
C TYR A 7 -1.18 -8.02 0.81
N PRO A 8 -1.36 -9.33 1.10
CA PRO A 8 -2.21 -9.78 2.20
C PRO A 8 -1.71 -9.26 3.57
N GLU A 9 -0.39 -9.24 3.78
CA GLU A 9 0.23 -8.77 5.01
C GLU A 9 0.00 -7.26 5.23
N LEU A 10 0.08 -6.45 4.17
CA LEU A 10 -0.22 -5.02 4.25
C LEU A 10 -1.71 -4.79 4.54
N ARG A 11 -2.60 -5.57 3.93
CA ARG A 11 -4.04 -5.48 4.24
C ARG A 11 -4.32 -5.78 5.72
N GLU A 12 -3.73 -6.83 6.27
CA GLU A 12 -3.91 -7.17 7.69
C GLU A 12 -3.34 -6.07 8.60
N TYR A 13 -2.17 -5.53 8.26
CA TYR A 13 -1.58 -4.39 8.95
C TYR A 13 -2.52 -3.17 8.96
N LEU A 14 -3.05 -2.79 7.79
CA LEU A 14 -3.96 -1.65 7.66
C LEU A 14 -5.28 -1.87 8.40
N ARG A 15 -5.82 -3.09 8.39
CA ARG A 15 -6.98 -3.44 9.21
C ARG A 15 -6.68 -3.33 10.70
N GLY A 16 -5.48 -3.71 11.14
CA GLY A 16 -5.02 -3.51 12.52
C GLY A 16 -4.99 -2.03 12.94
N GLN A 17 -4.75 -1.13 11.98
CA GLN A 17 -4.77 0.32 12.16
C GLN A 17 -6.17 0.96 12.09
N ASN A 18 -7.24 0.16 11.96
CA ASN A 18 -8.63 0.62 11.88
C ASN A 18 -9.01 1.36 10.59
N TYR A 19 -8.25 1.22 9.50
CA TYR A 19 -8.66 1.74 8.20
C TYR A 19 -9.89 1.02 7.65
N SER A 20 -10.73 1.75 6.91
CA SER A 20 -11.91 1.21 6.24
C SER A 20 -11.52 0.37 5.04
N ASP A 21 -12.37 -0.59 4.64
CA ASP A 21 -12.11 -1.39 3.43
C ASP A 21 -11.91 -0.54 2.17
N VAL A 22 -12.56 0.62 2.06
CA VAL A 22 -12.37 1.56 0.95
C VAL A 22 -10.96 2.15 0.96
N GLU A 23 -10.51 2.65 2.12
CA GLU A 23 -9.16 3.21 2.31
C GLU A 23 -8.09 2.15 2.06
N ILE A 24 -8.29 0.94 2.59
CA ILE A 24 -7.39 -0.19 2.38
C ILE A 24 -7.25 -0.50 0.89
N ASN A 25 -8.36 -0.66 0.17
CA ASN A 25 -8.28 -0.97 -1.27
C ASN A 25 -7.61 0.17 -2.06
N HIS A 26 -7.78 1.43 -1.65
CA HIS A 26 -7.11 2.55 -2.28
C HIS A 26 -5.60 2.54 -2.02
N ILE A 27 -5.18 2.34 -0.76
CA ILE A 27 -3.77 2.23 -0.39
C ILE A 27 -3.09 1.07 -1.15
N LEU A 28 -3.74 -0.08 -1.22
CA LEU A 28 -3.19 -1.23 -1.96
C LEU A 28 -3.01 -0.94 -3.45
N ALA A 29 -3.96 -0.22 -4.06
CA ALA A 29 -3.86 0.20 -5.44
C ALA A 29 -2.70 1.19 -5.65
N GLU A 30 -2.52 2.15 -4.75
CA GLU A 30 -1.41 3.12 -4.82
C GLU A 30 -0.05 2.43 -4.68
N VAL A 31 0.08 1.49 -3.74
CA VAL A 31 1.30 0.68 -3.58
C VAL A 31 1.59 -0.13 -4.85
N GLN A 32 0.56 -0.72 -5.46
CA GLN A 32 0.71 -1.44 -6.72
C GLN A 32 1.14 -0.53 -7.87
N ASP A 33 0.58 0.68 -7.95
CA ASP A 33 0.90 1.66 -8.99
C ASP A 33 2.34 2.15 -8.83
N TYR A 34 2.72 2.52 -7.60
CA TYR A 34 4.10 2.90 -7.27
C TYR A 34 5.10 1.81 -7.66
N GLU A 35 4.78 0.53 -7.40
CA GLU A 35 5.68 -0.60 -7.73
C GLU A 35 5.88 -0.71 -9.24
N ALA A 36 4.80 -0.50 -10.00
CA ALA A 36 4.84 -0.50 -11.45
C ALA A 36 5.62 0.70 -12.01
N GLU A 37 5.45 1.90 -11.44
CA GLU A 37 6.12 3.13 -11.87
C GLU A 37 7.62 3.13 -11.56
N THR A 38 7.99 2.68 -10.36
CA THR A 38 9.37 2.74 -9.87
C THR A 38 10.22 1.54 -10.27
N GLN A 39 9.60 0.51 -10.88
CA GLN A 39 10.26 -0.73 -11.29
C GLN A 39 11.06 -1.42 -10.18
N VAL A 40 10.68 -1.24 -8.92
CA VAL A 40 11.27 -2.01 -7.82
C VAL A 40 10.84 -3.47 -7.94
N ASP A 41 11.79 -4.37 -7.67
CA ASP A 41 11.58 -5.82 -7.72
C ASP A 41 10.45 -6.26 -6.76
N SER A 42 10.43 -5.65 -5.57
CA SER A 42 9.29 -5.71 -4.66
C SER A 42 9.30 -4.53 -3.70
N ILE A 43 8.18 -3.80 -3.60
CA ILE A 43 8.05 -2.72 -2.61
C ILE A 43 8.20 -3.25 -1.19
N MET A 44 7.66 -4.45 -0.92
CA MET A 44 7.72 -5.05 0.41
C MET A 44 9.15 -5.28 0.90
N ASP A 45 10.05 -5.69 0.00
CA ASP A 45 11.48 -5.84 0.30
C ASP A 45 12.16 -4.49 0.56
N SER A 46 11.73 -3.45 -0.17
CA SER A 46 12.23 -2.08 0.03
C SER A 46 11.75 -1.48 1.36
N ILE A 47 10.55 -1.82 1.81
CA ILE A 47 10.02 -1.46 3.12
C ILE A 47 10.81 -2.16 4.23
N ASP A 48 11.00 -3.48 4.10
CA ASP A 48 11.74 -4.27 5.09
C ASP A 48 13.20 -3.80 5.22
N SER A 49 13.84 -3.47 4.10
CA SER A 49 15.19 -2.90 4.04
C SER A 49 15.28 -1.44 4.53
N GLY A 50 14.15 -0.78 4.82
CA GLY A 50 14.09 0.62 5.23
C GLY A 50 14.42 1.63 4.13
N HIS A 51 14.44 1.20 2.87
CA HIS A 51 14.66 2.06 1.71
C HIS A 51 13.39 2.83 1.32
N LEU A 52 12.23 2.27 1.64
CA LEU A 52 10.93 2.86 1.39
C LEU A 52 10.13 2.99 2.68
N ASP A 53 9.55 4.17 2.91
CA ASP A 53 8.71 4.42 4.07
C ASP A 53 7.25 4.11 3.73
N ILE A 54 6.74 2.98 4.24
CA ILE A 54 5.36 2.57 4.01
C ILE A 54 4.36 3.58 4.57
N GLN A 55 4.68 4.27 5.67
CA GLN A 55 3.77 5.28 6.23
C GLN A 55 3.62 6.46 5.27
N ALA A 56 4.71 6.93 4.65
CA ALA A 56 4.65 8.00 3.67
C ALA A 56 3.77 7.62 2.46
N LEU A 57 3.86 6.38 1.99
CA LEU A 57 3.03 5.86 0.89
C LEU A 57 1.55 5.75 1.28
N ILE A 58 1.26 5.33 2.50
CA ILE A 58 -0.11 5.31 3.05
C ILE A 58 -0.68 6.74 3.14
N ASP A 59 0.07 7.68 3.69
CA ASP A 59 -0.37 9.07 3.86
C ASP A 59 -0.64 9.73 2.49
N GLU A 60 0.21 9.47 1.50
CA GLU A 60 0.01 9.96 0.14
C GLU A 60 -1.26 9.38 -0.50
N ALA A 61 -1.47 8.06 -0.37
CA ALA A 61 -2.67 7.41 -0.87
C ALA A 61 -3.93 8.00 -0.22
N LEU A 62 -3.94 8.14 1.11
CA LEU A 62 -5.10 8.71 1.83
C LEU A 62 -5.36 10.16 1.45
N LYS A 63 -4.31 10.94 1.20
CA LYS A 63 -4.43 12.31 0.72
C LYS A 63 -5.05 12.38 -0.68
N LYS A 64 -4.64 11.48 -1.60
CA LYS A 64 -5.21 11.37 -2.95
C LYS A 64 -6.68 10.90 -2.94
N LEU A 65 -7.08 10.09 -1.96
CA LEU A 65 -8.47 9.66 -1.78
C LEU A 65 -9.41 10.81 -1.35
N ALA A 66 -8.88 11.80 -0.65
CA ALA A 66 -9.63 12.91 -0.09
C ALA A 66 -9.74 14.13 -1.02
N ASP A 67 -9.04 14.13 -2.16
CA ASP A 67 -9.06 15.17 -3.21
C ASP A 67 -10.12 14.87 -4.29
#